data_AF-A0A4Q9MMR8-F1
#
_entry.id   AF-A0A4Q9MMR8-F1
#
_cell.length_a   1.000
_cell.length_b   1.000
_cell.length_c   1.000
_cell.angle_alpha   90.00
_cell.angle_beta   90.00
_cell.angle_gamma   90.00
#
_symmetry.space_group_name_H-M   'P 1'
#
loop_
_entity.id
_entity.type
_entity.pdbx_description
1 polymer ?
#
loop_
_entity_poly.entity_id
_entity_poly.type
_entity_poly.pdbx_seq_one_letter_code
_entity_poly.pdbx_strand_id
1 'polypeptide(L)'
;MSHSSPPIIPTDSATPPESHILATEPLREGPQPQTRPPTFYKGDEYMVQQGYPGFKPMTEAGLHASIKMAFPEATDENLHTYIDAINKRVEEMIAGPGIRTMGMKPQSDDKTFFVRIPDSDYAIRMWDGGMDYYRQFCLDFYDTRRRIPVNLPQGFALWPSPSNVQGMYTMSGPLVSWERAMNCKGFPDGEEKWSVPEGMHITLVRAGRPETFTFTVPVRQAAHAAPVQPQYGTL
;
A
#
# COMPACT_ATOMS: atom_id res chain seq x y z
N MET A 1 45.49 30.59 -42.81
CA MET A 1 46.77 29.92 -43.09
C MET A 1 47.79 30.54 -42.14
N SER A 2 47.73 30.13 -40.87
CA SER A 2 48.65 29.19 -40.18
C SER A 2 50.04 29.79 -39.91
N HIS A 3 50.33 29.94 -38.62
CA HIS A 3 51.42 30.68 -38.01
C HIS A 3 52.62 29.79 -37.65
N SER A 4 53.80 30.37 -37.86
CA SER A 4 55.00 30.44 -37.01
C SER A 4 55.61 29.22 -36.28
N SER A 5 56.94 29.22 -36.40
CA SER A 5 58.05 28.41 -35.91
C SER A 5 58.05 27.88 -34.45
N PRO A 6 58.75 26.76 -34.17
CA PRO A 6 59.36 26.40 -32.87
C PRO A 6 60.83 26.91 -32.80
N PRO A 7 61.55 27.04 -31.63
CA PRO A 7 62.04 25.95 -30.74
C PRO A 7 62.19 26.38 -29.23
N ILE A 8 62.58 25.58 -28.21
CA ILE A 8 63.95 25.15 -27.77
C ILE A 8 63.83 24.42 -26.37
N ILE A 9 64.33 23.16 -26.27
CA ILE A 9 65.25 22.46 -25.29
C ILE A 9 65.11 22.67 -23.73
N PRO A 10 65.77 21.93 -22.75
CA PRO A 10 66.35 20.57 -22.61
C PRO A 10 66.04 19.80 -21.28
N THR A 11 66.50 18.51 -21.21
CA THR A 11 67.04 17.71 -20.05
C THR A 11 66.19 17.58 -18.77
N ASP A 12 66.11 16.45 -18.05
CA ASP A 12 67.21 15.60 -17.60
C ASP A 12 66.67 14.32 -16.91
N SER A 13 67.55 13.32 -16.82
CA SER A 13 67.71 12.37 -15.71
C SER A 13 66.72 11.20 -15.52
N ALA A 14 67.34 10.02 -15.55
CA ALA A 14 66.78 8.70 -15.34
C ALA A 14 66.57 8.36 -13.85
N THR A 15 65.52 7.59 -13.58
CA THR A 15 65.28 6.89 -12.30
C THR A 15 64.89 5.43 -12.62
N PRO A 16 65.43 4.42 -11.89
CA PRO A 16 65.31 3.00 -12.24
C PRO A 16 63.92 2.40 -11.93
N PRO A 17 63.58 1.22 -12.48
CA PRO A 17 62.25 0.63 -12.32
C PRO A 17 62.09 0.01 -10.93
N GLU A 18 61.13 0.51 -10.14
CA GLU A 18 60.70 -0.15 -8.92
C GLU A 18 59.76 -1.33 -9.24
N SER A 19 60.08 -2.44 -8.59
CA SER A 19 59.45 -3.75 -8.64
C SER A 19 57.93 -3.72 -8.43
N HIS A 20 57.21 -4.35 -9.37
CA HIS A 20 55.82 -4.74 -9.22
C HIS A 20 55.62 -5.60 -7.96
N ILE A 21 55.04 -5.02 -6.91
CA ILE A 21 54.37 -5.76 -5.85
C ILE A 21 52.97 -6.09 -6.40
N LEU A 22 52.73 -7.36 -6.71
CA LEU A 22 51.40 -7.91 -6.93
C LEU A 22 50.59 -7.69 -5.65
N ALA A 23 49.73 -6.67 -5.67
CA ALA A 23 48.66 -6.54 -4.71
C ALA A 23 47.67 -7.67 -4.99
N THR A 24 47.60 -8.63 -4.08
CA THR A 24 46.57 -9.66 -4.01
C THR A 24 45.22 -8.95 -3.96
N GLU A 25 44.41 -9.08 -5.01
CA GLU A 25 43.03 -8.59 -4.99
C GLU A 25 42.29 -9.23 -3.80
N PRO A 26 41.59 -8.44 -2.96
CA PRO A 26 40.71 -9.04 -1.97
C PRO A 26 39.60 -9.77 -2.73
N LEU A 27 39.48 -11.08 -2.43
CA LEU A 27 38.35 -11.90 -2.83
C LEU A 27 37.07 -11.10 -2.63
N ARG A 28 36.35 -10.85 -3.74
CA ARG A 28 34.97 -10.36 -3.70
C ARG A 28 34.18 -11.29 -2.79
N GLU A 29 33.87 -10.82 -1.59
CA GLU A 29 32.85 -11.42 -0.75
C GLU A 29 31.56 -11.44 -1.57
N GLY A 30 31.08 -12.65 -1.84
CA GLY A 30 29.76 -12.84 -2.45
C GLY A 30 28.69 -12.19 -1.58
N PRO A 31 27.50 -11.90 -2.13
CA PRO A 31 26.42 -11.27 -1.37
C PRO A 31 26.17 -12.05 -0.08
N GLN A 32 26.41 -11.38 1.04
CA GLN A 32 26.15 -11.89 2.39
C GLN A 32 24.68 -12.33 2.44
N PRO A 33 24.38 -13.56 2.90
CA PRO A 33 22.99 -13.99 3.03
C PRO A 33 22.29 -13.03 3.98
N GLN A 34 21.34 -12.26 3.46
CA GLN A 34 20.50 -11.40 4.28
C GLN A 34 19.79 -12.30 5.30
N THR A 35 20.21 -12.21 6.56
CA THR A 35 19.56 -12.91 7.67
C THR A 35 18.14 -12.38 7.76
N ARG A 36 17.17 -13.22 7.38
CA ARG A 36 15.75 -12.88 7.48
C ARG A 36 15.41 -12.56 8.94
N PRO A 37 14.60 -11.52 9.22
CA PRO A 37 14.18 -11.22 10.57
C PRO A 37 13.43 -12.43 11.17
N PRO A 38 13.58 -12.70 12.49
CA PRO A 38 12.86 -13.78 13.14
C PRO A 38 11.35 -13.53 13.09
N THR A 39 10.59 -14.60 12.89
CA THR A 39 9.13 -14.62 12.84
C THR A 39 8.62 -15.56 13.92
N PHE A 40 7.61 -15.13 14.69
CA PHE A 40 7.13 -15.88 15.87
C PHE A 40 5.81 -16.63 15.61
N TYR A 41 5.22 -16.48 14.42
CA TYR A 41 4.07 -17.24 13.96
C TYR A 41 4.03 -17.32 12.42
N LYS A 42 3.28 -18.27 11.88
CA LYS A 42 3.21 -18.62 10.45
C LYS A 42 2.70 -17.49 9.56
N GLY A 43 1.92 -16.55 10.10
CA GLY A 43 1.45 -15.41 9.33
C GLY A 43 2.58 -14.48 8.94
N ASP A 44 3.45 -14.12 9.88
CA ASP A 44 4.63 -13.30 9.61
C ASP A 44 5.58 -14.00 8.62
N GLU A 45 5.79 -15.31 8.79
CA GLU A 45 6.59 -16.12 7.85
C GLU A 45 6.07 -16.00 6.43
N TYR A 46 4.75 -16.18 6.24
CA TYR A 46 4.12 -16.08 4.95
C TYR A 46 4.27 -14.67 4.37
N MET A 47 4.00 -13.63 5.15
CA MET A 47 4.10 -12.24 4.68
C MET A 47 5.53 -11.87 4.28
N VAL A 48 6.55 -12.31 5.04
CA VAL A 48 7.96 -12.12 4.67
C VAL A 48 8.29 -12.87 3.38
N GLN A 49 7.79 -14.11 3.22
CA GLN A 49 8.02 -14.91 2.01
C GLN A 49 7.37 -14.31 0.76
N GLN A 50 6.18 -13.70 0.89
CA GLN A 50 5.53 -12.98 -0.20
C GLN A 50 6.18 -11.63 -0.52
N GLY A 51 7.14 -11.17 0.30
CA GLY A 51 7.91 -9.95 0.02
C GLY A 51 7.10 -8.66 0.16
N TYR A 52 6.12 -8.60 1.07
CA TYR A 52 5.31 -7.41 1.26
C TYR A 52 6.16 -6.18 1.60
N PRO A 53 6.16 -5.12 0.76
CA PRO A 53 6.98 -3.93 1.00
C PRO A 53 6.65 -3.26 2.33
N GLY A 54 7.69 -2.94 3.12
CA GLY A 54 7.54 -2.26 4.41
C GLY A 54 6.95 -3.11 5.54
N PHE A 55 6.61 -4.38 5.27
CA PHE A 55 6.14 -5.30 6.30
C PHE A 55 7.24 -5.54 7.35
N LYS A 56 6.85 -5.45 8.62
CA LYS A 56 7.71 -5.77 9.76
C LYS A 56 7.06 -6.90 10.54
N PRO A 57 7.70 -8.07 10.67
CA PRO A 57 7.22 -9.12 11.55
C PRO A 57 6.94 -8.60 12.94
N MET A 58 5.91 -9.14 13.56
CA MET A 58 5.60 -8.87 14.95
C MET A 58 6.76 -9.34 15.83
N THR A 59 7.05 -8.58 16.89
CA THR A 59 7.98 -9.07 17.92
C THR A 59 7.29 -10.15 18.76
N GLU A 60 8.06 -11.04 19.39
CA GLU A 60 7.52 -12.06 20.31
C GLU A 60 6.62 -11.44 21.38
N ALA A 61 7.10 -10.39 22.05
CA ALA A 61 6.35 -9.64 23.04
C ALA A 61 5.07 -9.02 22.46
N GLY A 62 5.12 -8.52 21.22
CA GLY A 62 3.95 -8.00 20.52
C GLY A 62 2.90 -9.07 20.21
N LEU A 63 3.36 -10.27 19.83
CA LEU A 63 2.48 -11.42 19.57
C LEU A 63 1.82 -11.88 20.85
N HIS A 64 2.59 -12.02 21.93
CA HIS A 64 2.07 -12.41 23.25
C HIS A 64 1.04 -11.41 23.75
N ALA A 65 1.31 -10.11 23.64
CA ALA A 65 0.36 -9.07 24.03
C ALA A 65 -0.93 -9.13 23.19
N SER A 66 -0.82 -9.36 21.89
CA SER A 66 -1.97 -9.49 20.98
C SER A 66 -2.84 -10.70 21.32
N ILE A 67 -2.21 -11.84 21.65
CA ILE A 67 -2.91 -13.06 22.08
C ILE A 67 -3.64 -12.82 23.40
N LYS A 68 -2.97 -12.26 24.43
CA LYS A 68 -3.60 -11.95 25.72
C LYS A 68 -4.74 -10.93 25.62
N MET A 69 -4.65 -10.01 24.65
CA MET A 69 -5.73 -9.06 24.36
C MET A 69 -6.95 -9.74 23.73
N ALA A 70 -6.74 -10.70 22.82
CA ALA A 70 -7.81 -11.44 22.15
C ALA A 70 -8.43 -12.55 23.02
N PHE A 71 -7.61 -13.15 23.89
CA PHE A 71 -7.94 -14.28 24.76
C PHE A 71 -7.51 -13.94 26.20
N PRO A 72 -8.39 -13.31 27.00
CA PRO A 72 -8.04 -12.84 28.35
C PRO A 72 -7.56 -13.94 29.32
N GLU A 73 -7.87 -15.20 29.03
CA GLU A 73 -7.44 -16.38 29.79
C GLU A 73 -6.06 -16.92 29.37
N ALA A 74 -5.45 -16.34 28.33
CA ALA A 74 -4.09 -16.69 27.93
C ALA A 74 -3.07 -16.21 28.98
N THR A 75 -2.19 -17.10 29.41
CA THR A 75 -1.10 -16.87 30.34
C THR A 75 0.24 -17.22 29.68
N ASP A 76 1.35 -16.77 30.25
CA ASP A 76 2.66 -17.07 29.66
C ASP A 76 2.94 -18.58 29.55
N GLU A 77 2.35 -19.38 30.44
CA GLU A 77 2.47 -20.83 30.45
C GLU A 77 1.70 -21.51 29.30
N ASN A 78 0.60 -20.92 28.82
CA ASN A 78 -0.27 -21.53 27.81
C ASN A 78 -0.22 -20.85 26.43
N LEU A 79 0.51 -19.74 26.28
CA LEU A 79 0.63 -18.98 25.03
C LEU A 79 0.98 -19.84 23.81
N HIS A 80 1.85 -20.83 23.99
CA HIS A 80 2.25 -21.76 22.93
C HIS A 80 1.05 -22.48 22.30
N THR A 81 0.03 -22.86 23.09
CA THR A 81 -1.17 -23.52 22.58
C THR A 81 -1.98 -22.61 21.66
N TYR A 82 -2.06 -21.32 21.99
CA TYR A 82 -2.73 -20.32 21.15
C TYR A 82 -1.94 -20.04 19.87
N ILE A 83 -0.60 -19.94 19.98
CA ILE A 83 0.28 -19.76 18.82
C ILE A 83 0.12 -20.95 17.86
N ASP A 84 0.11 -22.19 18.35
CA ASP A 84 -0.08 -23.39 17.53
C ASP A 84 -1.46 -23.39 16.85
N ALA A 85 -2.52 -23.02 17.57
CA ALA A 85 -3.86 -22.91 16.99
C ALA A 85 -3.96 -21.83 15.90
N ILE A 86 -3.33 -20.67 16.12
CA ILE A 86 -3.24 -19.59 15.13
C ILE A 86 -2.43 -20.06 13.91
N ASN A 87 -1.29 -20.72 14.13
CA ASN A 87 -0.43 -21.26 13.07
C ASN A 87 -1.19 -22.24 12.19
N LYS A 88 -1.88 -23.21 12.80
CA LYS A 88 -2.71 -24.17 12.07
C LYS A 88 -3.76 -23.48 11.21
N ARG A 89 -4.46 -22.49 11.76
CA ARG A 89 -5.47 -21.72 11.01
C ARG A 89 -4.84 -20.93 9.85
N VAL A 90 -3.67 -20.36 10.06
CA VAL A 90 -2.91 -19.67 9.00
C VAL A 90 -2.51 -20.65 7.90
N GLU A 91 -1.99 -21.82 8.25
CA GLU A 91 -1.63 -22.86 7.28
C GLU A 91 -2.85 -23.33 6.46
N GLU A 92 -4.00 -23.52 7.10
CA GLU A 92 -5.26 -23.84 6.41
C GLU A 92 -5.68 -22.71 5.43
N MET A 93 -5.53 -21.44 5.82
CA MET A 93 -5.80 -20.30 4.92
C MET A 93 -4.82 -20.25 3.74
N ILE A 94 -3.52 -20.48 4.00
CA ILE A 94 -2.48 -20.52 2.97
C ILE A 94 -2.73 -21.67 1.99
N ALA A 95 -3.11 -22.84 2.49
CA ALA A 95 -3.44 -24.00 1.66
C ALA A 95 -4.74 -23.82 0.85
N GLY A 96 -5.65 -22.97 1.32
CA GLY A 96 -6.87 -22.60 0.63
C GLY A 96 -6.67 -21.46 -0.38
N PRO A 97 -7.50 -20.40 -0.36
CA PRO A 97 -7.40 -19.28 -1.30
C PRO A 97 -6.20 -18.34 -1.04
N GLY A 98 -5.35 -18.64 -0.04
CA GLY A 98 -4.29 -17.77 0.43
C GLY A 98 -4.75 -16.74 1.46
N ILE A 99 -3.79 -16.02 2.06
CA ILE A 99 -4.09 -14.90 2.95
C ILE A 99 -4.46 -13.68 2.10
N ARG A 100 -5.75 -13.32 2.12
CA ARG A 100 -6.25 -12.13 1.44
C ARG A 100 -5.67 -10.88 2.09
N THR A 101 -4.84 -10.14 1.34
CA THR A 101 -4.33 -8.84 1.77
C THR A 101 -5.29 -7.73 1.33
N MET A 102 -5.60 -6.81 2.23
CA MET A 102 -6.51 -5.69 1.97
C MET A 102 -5.74 -4.38 1.81
N GLY A 103 -6.19 -3.54 0.88
CA GLY A 103 -5.69 -2.17 0.71
C GLY A 103 -4.31 -2.02 0.08
N MET A 104 -3.69 -3.10 -0.38
CA MET A 104 -2.41 -3.02 -1.10
C MET A 104 -2.53 -2.10 -2.30
N LYS A 105 -1.57 -1.18 -2.48
CA LYS A 105 -1.52 -0.30 -3.64
C LYS A 105 -1.35 -1.14 -4.92
N PRO A 106 -1.96 -0.71 -6.04
CA PRO A 106 -1.92 -1.46 -7.28
C PRO A 106 -0.48 -1.48 -7.84
N GLN A 107 -0.09 -2.64 -8.36
CA GLN A 107 1.12 -2.84 -9.16
C GLN A 107 0.91 -2.34 -10.60
N SER A 108 1.98 -2.33 -11.39
CA SER A 108 2.00 -1.77 -12.74
C SER A 108 1.01 -2.42 -13.72
N ASP A 109 0.67 -3.68 -13.48
CA ASP A 109 -0.22 -4.53 -14.28
C ASP A 109 -1.63 -4.67 -13.70
N ASP A 110 -1.87 -4.10 -12.51
CA ASP A 110 -3.18 -4.14 -11.88
C ASP A 110 -4.20 -3.27 -12.63
N LYS A 111 -5.43 -3.78 -12.69
CA LYS A 111 -6.56 -3.02 -13.25
C LYS A 111 -6.96 -1.92 -12.29
N THR A 112 -6.98 -0.70 -12.79
CA THR A 112 -7.33 0.50 -12.03
C THR A 112 -8.32 1.36 -12.79
N PHE A 113 -9.19 2.04 -12.06
CA PHE A 113 -10.10 3.05 -12.59
C PHE A 113 -9.56 4.44 -12.25
N PHE A 114 -9.79 5.41 -13.14
CA PHE A 114 -9.37 6.79 -12.92
C PHE A 114 -10.52 7.75 -13.16
N VAL A 115 -10.58 8.79 -12.32
CA VAL A 115 -11.45 9.96 -12.50
C VAL A 115 -10.57 11.19 -12.50
N ARG A 116 -10.51 11.91 -13.63
CA ARG A 116 -9.77 13.17 -13.73
C ARG A 116 -10.48 14.24 -12.89
N ILE A 117 -9.73 14.95 -12.06
CA ILE A 117 -10.27 16.10 -11.32
C ILE A 117 -10.19 17.33 -12.24
N PRO A 118 -11.32 18.04 -12.48
CA PRO A 118 -11.32 19.22 -13.34
C PRO A 118 -10.37 20.32 -12.84
N ASP A 119 -9.69 20.98 -13.79
CA ASP A 119 -8.71 22.05 -13.54
C ASP A 119 -7.62 21.67 -12.53
N SER A 120 -7.13 20.45 -12.61
CA SER A 120 -6.10 19.93 -11.70
C SER A 120 -5.23 18.91 -12.41
N ASP A 121 -3.97 18.81 -11.96
CA ASP A 121 -3.05 17.75 -12.36
C ASP A 121 -3.31 16.42 -11.62
N TYR A 122 -4.28 16.40 -10.70
CA TYR A 122 -4.64 15.22 -9.93
C TYR A 122 -5.76 14.41 -10.58
N ALA A 123 -5.75 13.11 -10.31
CA ALA A 123 -6.86 12.20 -10.55
C ALA A 123 -7.17 11.43 -9.26
N ILE A 124 -8.39 10.94 -9.15
CA ILE A 124 -8.73 9.87 -8.19
C ILE A 124 -8.49 8.54 -8.90
N ARG A 125 -7.69 7.67 -8.29
CA ARG A 125 -7.46 6.30 -8.77
C ARG A 125 -8.15 5.34 -7.84
N MET A 126 -8.80 4.31 -8.39
CA MET A 126 -9.54 3.29 -7.65
C MET A 126 -9.12 1.89 -8.11
N TRP A 127 -9.11 0.93 -7.19
CA TRP A 127 -8.71 -0.46 -7.47
C TRP A 127 -9.34 -1.43 -6.47
N ASP A 128 -9.37 -2.73 -6.81
CA ASP A 128 -10.04 -3.74 -5.97
C ASP A 128 -9.44 -3.81 -4.57
N GLY A 129 -8.11 -3.85 -4.46
CA GLY A 129 -7.40 -3.83 -3.18
C GLY A 129 -7.78 -4.99 -2.25
N GLY A 130 -8.26 -6.12 -2.78
CA GLY A 130 -8.78 -7.24 -1.98
C GLY A 130 -10.12 -6.95 -1.29
N MET A 131 -10.82 -5.88 -1.67
CA MET A 131 -12.06 -5.39 -1.04
C MET A 131 -13.35 -5.84 -1.76
N ASP A 132 -13.25 -6.72 -2.77
CA ASP A 132 -14.38 -7.25 -3.54
C ASP A 132 -15.43 -7.94 -2.66
N TYR A 133 -14.99 -8.74 -1.69
CA TYR A 133 -15.89 -9.40 -0.74
C TYR A 133 -16.75 -8.42 0.05
N TYR A 134 -16.22 -7.23 0.35
CA TYR A 134 -16.91 -6.17 1.08
C TYR A 134 -17.71 -5.23 0.17
N ARG A 135 -17.80 -5.52 -1.13
CA ARG A 135 -18.40 -4.63 -2.14
C ARG A 135 -17.83 -3.21 -2.06
N GLN A 136 -16.51 -3.14 -1.88
CA GLN A 136 -15.77 -1.88 -1.79
C GLN A 136 -14.63 -1.83 -2.81
N PHE A 137 -14.19 -0.61 -3.09
CA PHE A 137 -12.96 -0.29 -3.78
C PHE A 137 -12.04 0.48 -2.84
N CYS A 138 -10.73 0.30 -2.99
CA CYS A 138 -9.76 1.24 -2.46
C CYS A 138 -9.62 2.42 -3.41
N LEU A 139 -9.30 3.60 -2.88
CA LEU A 139 -8.97 4.77 -3.68
C LEU A 139 -7.81 5.59 -3.09
N ASP A 140 -7.13 6.32 -3.95
CA ASP A 140 -6.11 7.33 -3.60
C ASP A 140 -6.09 8.52 -4.57
N PHE A 141 -5.30 9.53 -4.23
CA PHE A 141 -4.96 10.63 -5.14
C PHE A 141 -3.74 10.27 -5.96
N TYR A 142 -3.75 10.63 -7.24
CA TYR A 142 -2.69 10.34 -8.18
C TYR A 142 -2.27 11.62 -8.90
N ASP A 143 -0.99 11.99 -8.80
CA ASP A 143 -0.41 13.09 -9.58
C ASP A 143 -0.14 12.57 -10.99
N THR A 144 -0.92 13.09 -11.96
CA THR A 144 -0.89 12.57 -13.32
C THR A 144 0.30 13.09 -14.13
N ARG A 145 0.93 14.18 -13.68
CA ARG A 145 2.16 14.72 -14.27
C ARG A 145 3.38 13.92 -13.81
N ARG A 146 3.46 13.64 -12.51
CA ARG A 146 4.57 12.85 -11.91
C ARG A 146 4.38 11.35 -12.05
N ARG A 147 3.15 10.89 -12.33
CA ARG A 147 2.75 9.48 -12.42
C ARG A 147 2.99 8.71 -11.13
N ILE A 148 2.68 9.33 -10.00
CA ILE A 148 2.82 8.71 -8.67
C ILE A 148 1.56 8.92 -7.83
N PRO A 149 1.25 8.02 -6.90
CA PRO A 149 0.28 8.32 -5.86
C PRO A 149 0.80 9.45 -4.96
N VAL A 150 -0.12 10.23 -4.43
CA VAL A 150 0.14 11.30 -3.45
C VAL A 150 -0.88 11.19 -2.33
N ASN A 151 -0.53 11.69 -1.14
CA ASN A 151 -1.50 11.84 -0.06
C ASN A 151 -2.56 12.90 -0.41
N LEU A 152 -3.60 13.03 0.42
CA LEU A 152 -4.66 14.02 0.24
C LEU A 152 -4.06 15.42 0.00
N PRO A 153 -4.26 16.02 -1.19
CA PRO A 153 -3.70 17.33 -1.48
C PRO A 153 -4.23 18.39 -0.50
N GLN A 154 -3.39 19.37 -0.19
CA GLN A 154 -3.77 20.42 0.76
C GLN A 154 -5.04 21.16 0.30
N GLY A 155 -5.99 21.31 1.23
CA GLY A 155 -7.28 21.96 0.97
C GLY A 155 -8.31 21.08 0.28
N PHE A 156 -8.01 19.80 0.02
CA PHE A 156 -8.96 18.85 -0.54
C PHE A 156 -9.65 18.07 0.59
N ALA A 157 -10.90 17.69 0.38
CA ALA A 157 -11.63 16.77 1.23
C ALA A 157 -12.61 15.93 0.40
N LEU A 158 -12.71 14.64 0.72
CA LEU A 158 -13.69 13.73 0.12
C LEU A 158 -14.90 13.62 1.04
N TRP A 159 -16.09 13.80 0.50
CA TRP A 159 -17.35 13.74 1.24
C TRP A 159 -18.31 12.75 0.59
N PRO A 160 -19.16 12.06 1.36
CA PRO A 160 -20.35 11.43 0.80
C PRO A 160 -21.19 12.48 0.07
N SER A 161 -21.53 12.20 -1.19
CA SER A 161 -22.35 13.11 -1.97
C SER A 161 -23.80 13.11 -1.47
N PRO A 162 -24.49 14.28 -1.46
CA PRO A 162 -25.93 14.34 -1.23
C PRO A 162 -26.75 13.61 -2.31
N SER A 163 -26.15 13.29 -3.46
CA SER A 163 -26.77 12.51 -4.53
C SER A 163 -26.82 11.00 -4.27
N ASN A 164 -26.31 10.53 -3.13
CA ASN A 164 -26.48 9.14 -2.73
C ASN A 164 -27.95 8.81 -2.42
N VAL A 165 -28.34 7.56 -2.67
CA VAL A 165 -29.72 7.10 -2.44
C VAL A 165 -30.10 7.33 -0.98
N GLN A 166 -31.28 7.92 -0.78
CA GLN A 166 -31.81 8.19 0.55
C GLN A 166 -31.95 6.89 1.34
N GLY A 167 -31.45 6.88 2.57
CA GLY A 167 -31.38 5.66 3.41
C GLY A 167 -30.10 4.85 3.24
N MET A 168 -29.22 5.19 2.31
CA MET A 168 -27.86 4.64 2.30
C MET A 168 -27.11 5.17 3.53
N TYR A 169 -26.64 4.25 4.38
CA TYR A 169 -25.77 4.59 5.50
C TYR A 169 -24.48 5.21 4.98
N THR A 170 -24.42 6.54 4.99
CA THR A 170 -23.22 7.29 4.68
C THR A 170 -22.58 7.74 5.98
N MET A 171 -21.25 7.80 5.99
CA MET A 171 -20.49 8.31 7.13
C MET A 171 -20.84 9.79 7.37
N SER A 172 -20.97 10.21 8.62
CA SER A 172 -21.11 11.63 8.93
C SER A 172 -19.76 12.33 8.76
N GLY A 173 -19.70 13.35 7.91
CA GLY A 173 -18.48 14.14 7.70
C GLY A 173 -17.63 13.70 6.50
N PRO A 174 -16.40 14.23 6.37
CA PRO A 174 -15.48 13.83 5.32
C PRO A 174 -15.00 12.40 5.55
N LEU A 175 -14.68 11.70 4.45
CA LEU A 175 -14.08 10.37 4.51
C LEU A 175 -12.73 10.42 5.21
N VAL A 176 -12.55 9.54 6.19
CA VAL A 176 -11.29 9.38 6.93
C VAL A 176 -10.46 8.30 6.23
N SER A 177 -9.19 8.61 5.96
CA SER A 177 -8.27 7.62 5.38
C SER A 177 -7.98 6.50 6.39
N TRP A 178 -7.60 5.33 5.88
CA TRP A 178 -7.26 4.18 6.71
C TRP A 178 -6.15 4.52 7.71
N GLU A 179 -5.11 5.22 7.24
CA GLU A 179 -3.97 5.60 8.05
C GLU A 179 -4.40 6.48 9.23
N ARG A 180 -5.28 7.46 8.98
CA ARG A 180 -5.80 8.33 10.04
C ARG A 180 -6.74 7.58 10.97
N ALA A 181 -7.63 6.74 10.45
CA ALA A 181 -8.56 5.95 11.26
C ALA A 181 -7.84 4.96 12.18
N MET A 182 -6.71 4.41 11.72
CA MET A 182 -5.83 3.53 12.50
C MET A 182 -4.84 4.28 13.39
N ASN A 183 -4.95 5.62 13.49
CA ASN A 183 -4.02 6.48 14.22
C ASN A 183 -2.55 6.31 13.83
N CYS A 184 -2.27 5.93 12.58
CA CYS A 184 -0.92 5.90 12.04
C CYS A 184 -0.35 7.33 11.97
N LYS A 185 0.84 7.53 12.54
CA LYS A 185 1.53 8.83 12.53
C LYS A 185 2.64 8.83 11.49
N GLY A 186 2.75 9.91 10.73
CA GLY A 186 3.87 10.14 9.81
C GLY A 186 4.01 9.09 8.71
N PHE A 187 2.89 8.63 8.13
CA PHE A 187 2.93 7.71 6.99
C PHE A 187 3.52 8.40 5.74
N PRO A 188 4.25 7.67 4.88
CA PRO A 188 4.90 8.25 3.70
C PRO A 188 3.92 8.92 2.72
N ASP A 189 4.45 9.83 1.89
CA ASP A 189 3.66 10.40 0.79
C ASP A 189 3.28 9.33 -0.23
N GLY A 190 2.02 9.37 -0.69
CA GLY A 190 1.45 8.39 -1.62
C GLY A 190 0.83 7.15 -0.97
N GLU A 191 0.99 6.95 0.34
CA GLU A 191 0.45 5.79 1.04
C GLU A 191 -1.02 5.96 1.46
N GLU A 192 -1.49 7.20 1.59
CA GLU A 192 -2.85 7.47 2.05
C GLU A 192 -3.90 6.83 1.13
N LYS A 193 -4.90 6.19 1.74
CA LYS A 193 -5.99 5.53 1.02
C LYS A 193 -7.30 5.52 1.80
N TRP A 194 -8.38 5.35 1.06
CA TRP A 194 -9.73 5.17 1.59
C TRP A 194 -10.34 3.90 1.01
N SER A 195 -11.36 3.36 1.67
CA SER A 195 -12.24 2.36 1.09
C SER A 195 -13.64 2.92 0.95
N VAL A 196 -14.28 2.63 -0.18
CA VAL A 196 -15.58 3.20 -0.53
C VAL A 196 -16.49 2.13 -1.14
N PRO A 197 -17.78 2.09 -0.80
CA PRO A 197 -18.74 1.16 -1.40
C PRO A 197 -18.89 1.33 -2.90
N GLU A 198 -19.11 0.22 -3.61
CA GLU A 198 -19.52 0.21 -5.01
C GLU A 198 -20.75 1.11 -5.24
N GLY A 199 -20.74 1.88 -6.33
CA GLY A 199 -21.87 2.73 -6.72
C GLY A 199 -22.07 3.99 -5.86
N MET A 200 -21.28 4.19 -4.81
CA MET A 200 -21.35 5.40 -3.99
C MET A 200 -20.96 6.64 -4.80
N HIS A 201 -21.71 7.72 -4.63
CA HIS A 201 -21.35 9.04 -5.10
C HIS A 201 -20.46 9.74 -4.07
N ILE A 202 -19.31 10.25 -4.51
CA ILE A 202 -18.35 10.96 -3.68
C ILE A 202 -18.18 12.37 -4.24
N THR A 203 -18.28 13.36 -3.36
CA THR A 203 -18.05 14.76 -3.67
C THR A 203 -16.67 15.18 -3.18
N LEU A 204 -15.84 15.67 -4.09
CA LEU A 204 -14.59 16.34 -3.80
C LEU A 204 -14.86 17.83 -3.52
N VAL A 205 -14.44 18.28 -2.35
CA VAL A 205 -14.46 19.69 -1.93
C VAL A 205 -13.03 20.24 -1.99
N ARG A 206 -12.86 21.45 -2.54
CA ARG A 206 -11.58 22.14 -2.64
C ARG A 206 -11.67 23.50 -1.96
N ALA A 207 -10.77 23.78 -1.03
CA ALA A 207 -10.66 25.09 -0.39
C ALA A 207 -10.48 26.19 -1.46
N GLY A 208 -11.25 27.28 -1.33
CA GLY A 208 -11.21 28.39 -2.27
C GLY A 208 -11.92 28.15 -3.62
N ARG A 209 -12.60 27.02 -3.82
CA ARG A 209 -13.45 26.78 -4.99
C ARG A 209 -14.87 26.37 -4.56
N PRO A 210 -15.91 27.16 -4.90
CA PRO A 210 -17.29 26.86 -4.50
C PRO A 210 -17.89 25.70 -5.30
N GLU A 211 -17.40 25.45 -6.51
CA GLU A 211 -17.84 24.34 -7.35
C GLU A 211 -17.38 23.01 -6.75
N THR A 212 -18.35 22.13 -6.53
CA THR A 212 -18.09 20.77 -6.06
C THR A 212 -17.99 19.83 -7.25
N PHE A 213 -17.08 18.86 -7.17
CA PHE A 213 -16.91 17.83 -8.19
C PHE A 213 -17.39 16.49 -7.63
N THR A 214 -18.40 15.88 -8.25
CA THR A 214 -18.95 14.59 -7.80
C THR A 214 -18.69 13.51 -8.83
N PHE A 215 -18.29 12.33 -8.36
CA PHE A 215 -18.08 11.14 -9.18
C PHE A 215 -18.72 9.91 -8.54
N THR A 216 -18.95 8.88 -9.37
CA THR A 216 -19.52 7.60 -8.93
C THR A 216 -18.44 6.54 -8.84
N VAL A 217 -18.41 5.78 -7.74
CA VAL A 217 -17.55 4.61 -7.59
C VAL A 217 -18.02 3.50 -8.54
N PRO A 218 -17.12 2.78 -9.24
CA PRO A 218 -17.50 1.68 -10.11
C PRO A 218 -18.40 0.63 -9.43
N VAL A 219 -19.22 -0.04 -10.23
CA VAL A 219 -20.04 -1.18 -9.79
C VAL A 219 -19.57 -2.40 -10.57
N ARG A 220 -19.21 -3.47 -9.86
CA ARG A 220 -18.86 -4.75 -10.49
C ARG A 220 -20.16 -5.40 -10.98
N GLN A 221 -20.19 -5.88 -12.22
CA GLN A 221 -21.34 -6.67 -12.69
C GLN A 221 -21.49 -7.91 -11.82
N ALA A 222 -22.60 -7.99 -11.09
CA ALA A 222 -22.97 -9.20 -10.37
C ALA A 222 -23.75 -10.13 -11.32
N ALA A 223 -23.58 -11.44 -11.17
CA ALA A 223 -24.59 -12.38 -11.65
C ALA A 223 -25.88 -12.11 -10.85
N HIS A 224 -26.81 -11.35 -11.42
CA HIS A 224 -28.01 -10.93 -10.71
C HIS A 224 -28.94 -12.13 -10.51
N ALA A 225 -29.15 -12.54 -9.25
CA ALA A 225 -30.43 -13.14 -8.88
C ALA A 225 -31.47 -12.02 -8.90
N ALA A 226 -32.60 -12.22 -9.58
CA ALA A 226 -33.67 -11.23 -9.62
C ALA A 226 -34.21 -11.04 -8.19
N PRO A 227 -34.08 -9.84 -7.58
CA PRO A 227 -34.62 -9.62 -6.25
C PRO A 227 -36.15 -9.67 -6.34
N VAL A 228 -36.77 -10.51 -5.50
CA VAL A 228 -38.23 -10.47 -5.30
C VAL A 228 -38.50 -9.41 -4.24
N GLN A 229 -39.34 -8.43 -4.58
CA GLN A 229 -39.79 -7.46 -3.60
C GLN A 229 -40.87 -8.07 -2.70
N PRO A 230 -40.86 -7.82 -1.39
CA PRO A 230 -41.96 -8.23 -0.53
C PRO A 230 -43.25 -7.55 -1.00
N GLN A 231 -44.32 -8.33 -1.12
CA GLN A 231 -45.66 -7.79 -1.39
C GLN A 231 -46.28 -7.34 -0.07
N TYR A 232 -46.82 -6.12 -0.06
CA TYR A 232 -47.56 -5.62 1.10
C TYR A 232 -48.98 -6.22 1.10
N GLY A 233 -49.29 -7.06 2.09
CA GLY A 233 -50.60 -7.70 2.22
C GLY A 233 -50.57 -8.95 3.10
N THR A 234 -51.73 -9.57 3.29
CA THR A 234 -51.86 -10.90 3.88
C THR A 234 -51.78 -11.98 2.82
N LEU A 235 -51.09 -13.07 3.15
CA LEU A 235 -50.99 -14.30 2.34
C LEU A 235 -52.32 -15.06 2.28
#